data_AF-A0A1V8T841-F1
#
_entry.id   AF-A0A1V8T841-F1
#
_cell.length_a   1.000
_cell.length_b   1.000
_cell.length_c   1.000
_cell.angle_alpha   90.00
_cell.angle_beta   90.00
_cell.angle_gamma   90.00
#
_symmetry.space_group_name_H-M   'P 1'
#
loop_
_entity.id
_entity.type
_entity.pdbx_description
1 polymer ?
#
loop_
_entity_poly.entity_id
_entity_poly.type
_entity_poly.pdbx_seq_one_letter_code
_entity_poly.pdbx_strand_id
1 'polypeptide(L)'
;MSDSKPMFGPPRPPHMALAGELANLAIEPSETPTTGASHAAQSRSLVFSTLSMLLPATRPANYPRLVDTIAFDHTTDTSDLRIADGVATFLWMWDQAQFRAFFDISHRHFDVTYKSSGPLHTVRIQRFASIVAVIYHFRAAKKRGEQDKVVSYLMHEDGAWQPVYSYEGIAPVFVDSQGAELAKQMLLETIWDTTNGRGTITVSHGDAAAQEKAVRAFTHQMTSCECSECEGTRATYGGVSKSLRDTRLDAIGRTHVPGDEEEQVDTEDDEA
;
A
#
# COMPACT_ATOMS: atom_id res chain seq x y z
N MET A 1 -46.81 11.15 -20.09
CA MET A 1 -45.88 12.28 -19.93
C MET A 1 -44.73 11.75 -19.09
N SER A 2 -43.61 11.49 -19.73
CA SER A 2 -42.46 10.78 -19.13
C SER A 2 -41.35 11.79 -18.88
N ASP A 3 -41.06 12.07 -17.61
CA ASP A 3 -39.99 12.98 -17.21
C ASP A 3 -38.65 12.25 -17.18
N SER A 4 -37.82 12.51 -18.18
CA SER A 4 -36.43 12.07 -18.23
C SER A 4 -35.54 13.10 -17.52
N LYS A 5 -34.99 12.71 -16.36
CA LYS A 5 -33.90 13.44 -15.69
C LYS A 5 -32.58 13.25 -16.45
N PRO A 6 -31.79 14.31 -16.70
CA PRO A 6 -30.44 14.14 -17.22
C PRO A 6 -29.47 13.77 -16.09
N MET A 7 -28.71 12.68 -16.28
CA MET A 7 -27.55 12.36 -15.45
C MET A 7 -26.37 13.20 -15.90
N PHE A 8 -25.89 14.08 -15.02
CA PHE A 8 -24.59 14.72 -15.17
C PHE A 8 -23.50 13.71 -14.77
N GLY A 9 -22.63 13.37 -15.73
CA GLY A 9 -21.43 12.57 -15.47
C GLY A 9 -20.38 13.34 -14.66
N PRO A 10 -19.39 12.64 -14.07
CA PRO A 10 -18.36 13.27 -13.27
C PRO A 10 -17.46 14.20 -14.11
N PRO A 11 -16.91 15.27 -13.49
CA PRO A 11 -16.09 16.26 -14.18
C PRO A 11 -14.79 15.64 -14.71
N ARG A 12 -14.46 15.94 -15.97
CA ARG A 12 -13.16 15.59 -16.57
C ARG A 12 -12.05 16.44 -15.94
N PRO A 13 -10.87 15.85 -15.64
CA PRO A 13 -9.70 16.61 -15.24
C PRO A 13 -9.14 17.46 -16.40
N PRO A 14 -8.44 18.57 -16.10
CA PRO A 14 -7.95 19.50 -17.10
C PRO A 14 -6.81 18.87 -17.94
N HIS A 15 -6.97 18.95 -19.27
CA HIS A 15 -5.93 18.64 -20.24
C HIS A 15 -4.71 19.56 -20.04
N MET A 16 -3.56 19.00 -19.67
CA MET A 16 -2.28 19.66 -19.93
C MET A 16 -1.91 19.46 -21.40
N ALA A 17 -1.78 20.59 -22.11
CA ALA A 17 -1.34 20.64 -23.49
C ALA A 17 0.19 20.46 -23.55
N LEU A 18 0.66 19.51 -24.36
CA LEU A 18 2.03 19.47 -24.85
C LEU A 18 2.02 19.89 -26.32
N ALA A 19 2.44 21.14 -26.56
CA ALA A 19 3.15 21.51 -27.78
C ALA A 19 4.46 20.70 -27.82
N GLY A 20 5.00 20.24 -28.93
CA GLY A 20 4.94 20.74 -30.30
C GLY A 20 6.38 20.72 -30.82
N GLU A 21 6.53 20.17 -32.02
CA GLU A 21 7.65 20.30 -32.95
C GLU A 21 8.85 19.35 -32.95
N LEU A 22 9.06 18.89 -34.17
CA LEU A 22 10.09 18.06 -34.76
C LEU A 22 11.37 18.88 -34.96
N ALA A 23 12.53 18.23 -34.81
CA ALA A 23 13.71 18.61 -35.58
C ALA A 23 14.57 17.38 -35.88
N ASN A 24 14.53 16.98 -37.15
CA ASN A 24 15.52 16.11 -37.78
C ASN A 24 16.87 16.82 -37.82
N LEU A 25 17.93 16.19 -37.31
CA LEU A 25 19.29 16.46 -37.76
C LEU A 25 20.10 15.15 -37.78
N ALA A 26 20.49 14.78 -38.99
CA ALA A 26 21.42 13.72 -39.30
C ALA A 26 22.83 14.09 -38.81
N ILE A 27 23.53 13.13 -38.19
CA ILE A 27 24.96 13.21 -37.91
C ILE A 27 25.57 11.86 -38.29
N GLU A 28 26.58 11.92 -39.16
CA GLU A 28 27.34 10.81 -39.74
C GLU A 28 28.20 10.05 -38.71
N PRO A 29 28.61 8.80 -39.00
CA PRO A 29 29.37 7.98 -38.09
C PRO A 29 30.87 8.35 -38.14
N SER A 30 31.45 8.65 -36.98
CA SER A 30 32.90 8.77 -36.81
C SER A 30 33.39 7.66 -35.88
N GLU A 31 34.33 6.87 -36.39
CA GLU A 31 34.92 5.71 -35.73
C GLU A 31 36.03 6.09 -34.72
N THR A 32 36.01 5.42 -33.56
CA THR A 32 37.10 5.14 -32.58
C THR A 32 37.67 6.29 -31.71
N PRO A 33 38.18 6.04 -30.47
CA PRO A 33 38.56 4.75 -29.86
C PRO A 33 37.86 4.40 -28.53
N THR A 34 37.66 3.10 -28.34
CA THR A 34 37.22 2.46 -27.09
C THR A 34 38.31 2.58 -26.02
N THR A 35 38.23 3.64 -25.22
CA THR A 35 38.92 3.70 -23.92
C THR A 35 37.90 3.30 -22.86
N GLY A 36 38.10 2.14 -22.24
CA GLY A 36 37.28 1.62 -21.16
C GLY A 36 37.34 2.53 -19.94
N ALA A 37 36.56 3.59 -19.95
CA ALA A 37 36.10 4.24 -18.74
C ALA A 37 34.90 3.42 -18.25
N SER A 38 35.13 2.64 -17.19
CA SER A 38 34.06 2.17 -16.33
C SER A 38 33.28 3.41 -15.87
N HIS A 39 32.22 3.76 -16.60
CA HIS A 39 31.15 4.60 -16.09
C HIS A 39 30.47 3.75 -15.02
N ALA A 40 31.02 3.78 -13.80
CA ALA A 40 30.23 3.50 -12.62
C ALA A 40 29.06 4.49 -12.68
N ALA A 41 27.89 4.02 -13.09
CA ALA A 41 26.69 4.83 -13.14
C ALA A 41 26.51 5.42 -11.74
N GLN A 42 26.71 6.73 -11.61
CA GLN A 42 26.54 7.40 -10.32
C GLN A 42 25.06 7.29 -9.95
N SER A 43 24.77 6.52 -8.92
CA SER A 43 23.41 6.39 -8.40
C SER A 43 22.95 7.73 -7.85
N ARG A 44 21.78 8.19 -8.28
CA ARG A 44 21.18 9.44 -7.79
C ARG A 44 20.56 9.23 -6.42
N SER A 45 20.67 10.20 -5.53
CA SER A 45 20.01 10.15 -4.22
C SER A 45 18.49 10.17 -4.37
N LEU A 46 17.79 9.41 -3.53
CA LEU A 46 16.34 9.46 -3.41
C LEU A 46 15.89 10.84 -2.89
N VAL A 47 14.91 11.44 -3.57
CA VAL A 47 14.34 12.75 -3.20
C VAL A 47 12.89 12.57 -2.75
N PHE A 48 12.55 13.20 -1.63
CA PHE A 48 11.19 13.20 -1.09
C PHE A 48 10.48 14.52 -1.37
N SER A 49 9.22 14.42 -1.75
CA SER A 49 8.34 15.52 -2.09
C SER A 49 7.75 16.18 -0.83
N THR A 50 7.61 17.51 -0.88
CA THR A 50 6.96 18.32 0.16
C THR A 50 5.50 18.65 -0.15
N LEU A 51 4.91 18.04 -1.19
CA LEU A 51 3.56 18.34 -1.67
C LEU A 51 2.45 18.04 -0.66
N SER A 52 2.70 17.18 0.33
CA SER A 52 1.74 16.85 1.39
C SER A 52 2.23 17.27 2.76
N MET A 53 1.45 18.13 3.42
CA MET A 53 1.69 18.48 4.82
C MET A 53 1.41 17.31 5.79
N LEU A 54 0.59 16.32 5.38
CA LEU A 54 0.28 15.17 6.20
C LEU A 54 1.48 14.21 6.35
N LEU A 55 2.34 14.18 5.33
CA LEU A 55 3.55 13.36 5.29
C LEU A 55 4.79 14.22 4.98
N PRO A 56 5.33 14.97 5.97
CA PRO A 56 6.54 15.76 5.78
C PRO A 56 7.72 14.92 5.30
N ALA A 57 8.46 15.42 4.31
CA ALA A 57 9.64 14.78 3.74
C ALA A 57 10.76 14.52 4.76
N THR A 58 10.80 15.28 5.86
CA THR A 58 11.84 15.20 6.90
C THR A 58 11.58 14.12 7.95
N ARG A 59 10.49 13.35 7.82
CA ARG A 59 10.20 12.29 8.79
C ARG A 59 11.23 11.15 8.72
N PRO A 60 11.43 10.42 9.83
CA PRO A 60 12.26 9.22 9.83
C PRO A 60 11.77 8.17 8.83
N ALA A 61 12.66 7.28 8.39
CA ALA A 61 12.39 6.32 7.30
C ALA A 61 11.27 5.30 7.59
N ASN A 62 10.91 5.09 8.85
CA ASN A 62 9.79 4.24 9.23
C ASN A 62 8.43 4.93 9.11
N TYR A 63 8.35 6.22 8.77
CA TYR A 63 7.10 6.88 8.44
C TYR A 63 6.95 6.99 6.92
N PRO A 64 5.72 6.84 6.38
CA PRO A 64 5.48 7.08 4.96
C PRO A 64 5.89 8.51 4.57
N ARG A 65 6.62 8.64 3.47
CA ARG A 65 6.97 9.91 2.81
C ARG A 65 6.52 9.86 1.36
N LEU A 66 6.29 11.03 0.77
CA LEU A 66 6.04 11.10 -0.68
C LEU A 66 7.37 11.13 -1.42
N VAL A 67 7.54 10.29 -2.43
CA VAL A 67 8.70 10.31 -3.32
C VAL A 67 8.47 11.37 -4.40
N ASP A 68 9.51 12.13 -4.76
CA ASP A 68 9.46 12.99 -5.93
C ASP A 68 9.56 12.15 -7.21
N THR A 69 8.43 11.92 -7.86
CA THR A 69 8.33 11.07 -9.06
C THR A 69 8.98 11.69 -10.30
N ILE A 70 9.25 13.01 -10.31
CA ILE A 70 9.93 13.67 -11.43
C ILE A 70 11.44 13.39 -11.35
N ALA A 71 11.99 13.34 -10.13
CA ALA A 71 13.39 13.04 -9.88
C ALA A 71 13.71 11.54 -9.81
N PHE A 72 12.69 10.68 -9.68
CA PHE A 72 12.86 9.24 -9.52
C PHE A 72 13.01 8.52 -10.87
N ASP A 73 14.08 7.73 -11.01
CA ASP A 73 14.39 6.95 -12.21
C ASP A 73 15.09 5.61 -11.89
N HIS A 74 15.45 4.85 -12.92
CA HIS A 74 16.11 3.54 -12.76
C HIS A 74 17.47 3.59 -12.04
N THR A 75 18.13 4.75 -12.02
CA THR A 75 19.44 4.98 -11.40
C THR A 75 19.35 5.51 -9.97
N THR A 76 18.15 5.76 -9.48
CA THR A 76 17.93 6.24 -8.10
C THR A 76 18.29 5.16 -7.10
N ASP A 77 19.09 5.52 -6.09
CA ASP A 77 19.39 4.67 -4.94
C ASP A 77 18.13 4.42 -4.12
N THR A 78 17.85 3.16 -3.82
CA THR A 78 16.66 2.71 -3.09
C THR A 78 16.97 2.18 -1.70
N SER A 79 18.19 2.40 -1.19
CA SER A 79 18.60 2.03 0.16
C SER A 79 17.65 2.56 1.26
N ASP A 80 17.16 3.79 1.08
CA ASP A 80 16.22 4.47 1.98
C ASP A 80 14.75 4.39 1.54
N LEU A 81 14.46 3.72 0.41
CA LEU A 81 13.10 3.55 -0.08
C LEU A 81 12.39 2.46 0.74
N ARG A 82 11.14 2.73 1.14
CA ARG A 82 10.28 1.74 1.81
C ARG A 82 8.97 1.58 1.05
N ILE A 83 8.27 0.46 1.27
CA ILE A 83 6.94 0.26 0.68
C ILE A 83 5.92 1.29 1.14
N ALA A 84 6.06 1.78 2.38
CA ALA A 84 5.24 2.86 2.91
C ALA A 84 5.30 4.10 2.01
N ASP A 85 6.50 4.44 1.52
CA ASP A 85 6.71 5.58 0.62
C ASP A 85 6.04 5.33 -0.75
N GLY A 86 6.19 4.11 -1.29
CA GLY A 86 5.56 3.71 -2.55
C GLY A 86 4.03 3.73 -2.49
N VAL A 87 3.43 3.20 -1.42
CA VAL A 87 1.97 3.21 -1.18
C VAL A 87 1.45 4.64 -1.03
N ALA A 88 2.11 5.45 -0.19
CA ALA A 88 1.71 6.84 0.02
C ALA A 88 1.77 7.65 -1.29
N THR A 89 2.85 7.49 -2.05
CA THR A 89 3.05 8.18 -3.34
C THR A 89 2.01 7.73 -4.36
N PHE A 90 1.77 6.42 -4.50
CA PHE A 90 0.73 5.89 -5.38
C PHE A 90 -0.65 6.47 -5.06
N LEU A 91 -1.10 6.40 -3.80
CA LEU A 91 -2.41 6.89 -3.40
C LEU A 91 -2.52 8.41 -3.61
N TRP A 92 -1.47 9.17 -3.29
CA TRP A 92 -1.44 10.62 -3.45
C TRP A 92 -1.57 11.05 -4.92
N MET A 93 -0.83 10.39 -5.82
CA MET A 93 -0.81 10.70 -7.24
C MET A 93 -2.08 10.25 -7.96
N TRP A 94 -2.68 9.13 -7.51
CA TRP A 94 -3.88 8.59 -8.11
C TRP A 94 -5.16 9.30 -7.64
N ASP A 95 -5.41 9.30 -6.33
CA ASP A 95 -6.63 9.86 -5.73
C ASP A 95 -6.38 10.32 -4.28
N GLN A 96 -6.29 11.64 -4.08
CA GLN A 96 -6.04 12.24 -2.77
C GLN A 96 -7.16 12.00 -1.74
N ALA A 97 -8.39 11.73 -2.17
CA ALA A 97 -9.46 11.36 -1.24
C ALA A 97 -9.22 9.95 -0.69
N GLN A 98 -8.78 9.02 -1.56
CA GLN A 98 -8.41 7.67 -1.15
C GLN A 98 -7.15 7.64 -0.29
N PHE A 99 -6.18 8.50 -0.58
CA PHE A 99 -5.04 8.74 0.30
C PHE A 99 -5.48 9.12 1.72
N ARG A 100 -6.40 10.09 1.85
CA ARG A 100 -6.91 10.52 3.17
C ARG A 100 -7.67 9.40 3.87
N ALA A 101 -8.55 8.68 3.15
CA ALA A 101 -9.29 7.55 3.70
C ALA A 101 -8.38 6.41 4.16
N PHE A 102 -7.26 6.18 3.45
CA PHE A 102 -6.27 5.20 3.86
C PHE A 102 -5.61 5.57 5.19
N PHE A 103 -5.21 6.82 5.41
CA PHE A 103 -4.57 7.25 6.66
C PHE A 103 -5.55 7.59 7.79
N ASP A 104 -6.85 7.65 7.50
CA ASP A 104 -7.87 7.81 8.52
C ASP A 104 -8.07 6.50 9.30
N ILE A 105 -7.52 6.46 10.51
CA ILE A 105 -7.57 5.31 11.41
C ILE A 105 -9.01 4.95 11.86
N SER A 106 -9.97 5.88 11.73
CA SER A 106 -11.38 5.58 12.02
C SER A 106 -11.98 4.63 10.98
N HIS A 107 -11.49 4.68 9.74
CA HIS A 107 -11.78 3.67 8.72
C HIS A 107 -11.01 2.41 9.06
N ARG A 108 -11.72 1.34 9.38
CA ARG A 108 -11.09 0.08 9.81
C ARG A 108 -10.69 -0.83 8.66
N HIS A 109 -11.25 -0.65 7.47
CA HIS A 109 -10.91 -1.47 6.31
C HIS A 109 -10.78 -0.59 5.05
N PHE A 110 -9.66 -0.76 4.38
CA PHE A 110 -9.37 -0.16 3.10
C PHE A 110 -8.77 -1.21 2.17
N ASP A 111 -9.27 -1.30 0.94
CA ASP A 111 -8.73 -2.18 -0.08
C ASP A 111 -8.69 -1.45 -1.42
N VAL A 112 -7.49 -1.33 -1.98
CA VAL A 112 -7.27 -0.86 -3.35
C VAL A 112 -6.60 -1.96 -4.12
N THR A 113 -7.18 -2.32 -5.26
CA THR A 113 -6.60 -3.27 -6.20
C THR A 113 -6.34 -2.60 -7.54
N TYR A 114 -5.08 -2.60 -7.96
CA TYR A 114 -4.62 -2.26 -9.31
C TYR A 114 -4.40 -3.55 -10.10
N LYS A 115 -4.92 -3.60 -11.34
CA LYS A 115 -4.70 -4.70 -12.29
C LYS A 115 -4.23 -4.15 -13.62
N SER A 116 -3.18 -4.71 -14.19
CA SER A 116 -2.56 -4.23 -15.43
C SER A 116 -2.17 -5.36 -16.36
N SER A 117 -1.86 -5.05 -17.62
CA SER A 117 -1.23 -6.02 -18.53
C SER A 117 0.31 -5.98 -18.51
N GLY A 118 0.89 -5.06 -17.73
CA GLY A 118 2.32 -4.81 -17.58
C GLY A 118 3.06 -5.85 -16.74
N PRO A 119 4.37 -5.62 -16.46
CA PRO A 119 5.18 -6.51 -15.65
C PRO A 119 4.65 -6.64 -14.22
N LEU A 120 4.21 -5.54 -13.59
CA LEU A 120 3.44 -5.58 -12.35
C LEU A 120 1.95 -5.78 -12.67
N HIS A 121 1.55 -7.05 -12.74
CA HIS A 121 0.24 -7.49 -13.21
C HIS A 121 -0.89 -7.14 -12.22
N THR A 122 -0.65 -7.34 -10.93
CA THR A 122 -1.63 -7.01 -9.89
C THR A 122 -0.90 -6.48 -8.67
N VAL A 123 -1.42 -5.39 -8.11
CA VAL A 123 -1.05 -4.86 -6.79
C VAL A 123 -2.32 -4.65 -6.00
N ARG A 124 -2.35 -5.15 -4.78
CA ARG A 124 -3.45 -4.96 -3.85
C ARG A 124 -2.90 -4.41 -2.55
N ILE A 125 -3.33 -3.20 -2.20
CA ILE A 125 -3.00 -2.51 -0.96
C ILE A 125 -4.20 -2.68 -0.04
N GLN A 126 -4.01 -3.42 1.04
CA GLN A 126 -5.04 -3.65 2.05
C GLN A 126 -4.60 -3.06 3.37
N ARG A 127 -5.51 -2.38 4.05
CA ARG A 127 -5.35 -2.01 5.46
C ARG A 127 -6.53 -2.55 6.25
N PHE A 128 -6.23 -3.31 7.30
CA PHE A 128 -7.18 -3.78 8.29
C PHE A 128 -6.76 -3.25 9.66
N ALA A 129 -7.50 -2.28 10.18
CA ALA A 129 -7.14 -1.49 11.35
C ALA A 129 -5.71 -0.94 11.21
N SER A 130 -4.77 -1.46 12.00
CA SER A 130 -3.35 -1.11 12.00
C SER A 130 -2.50 -2.00 11.09
N ILE A 131 -3.01 -3.08 10.52
CA ILE A 131 -2.22 -3.97 9.66
C ILE A 131 -2.34 -3.51 8.22
N VAL A 132 -1.21 -3.25 7.57
CA VAL A 132 -1.14 -2.99 6.13
C VAL A 132 -0.50 -4.19 5.44
N ALA A 133 -1.13 -4.68 4.38
CA ALA A 133 -0.58 -5.72 3.52
C ALA A 133 -0.56 -5.22 2.07
N VAL A 134 0.56 -5.41 1.40
CA VAL A 134 0.67 -5.19 -0.04
C VAL A 134 0.91 -6.54 -0.71
N ILE A 135 -0.09 -7.01 -1.44
CA ILE A 135 -0.08 -8.26 -2.18
C ILE A 135 0.20 -7.93 -3.64
N TYR A 136 1.13 -8.64 -4.28
CA TYR A 136 1.55 -8.32 -5.63
C TYR A 136 1.90 -9.55 -6.45
N HIS A 137 1.73 -9.38 -7.76
CA HIS A 137 2.04 -10.39 -8.76
C HIS A 137 2.83 -9.76 -9.89
N PHE A 138 4.05 -10.27 -10.06
CA PHE A 138 4.80 -10.03 -11.28
C PHE A 138 4.39 -11.04 -12.33
N ARG A 139 4.21 -10.58 -13.57
CA ARG A 139 3.95 -11.46 -14.71
C ARG A 139 5.23 -12.28 -14.97
N ALA A 140 5.29 -13.49 -14.41
CA ALA A 140 6.42 -14.37 -14.65
C ALA A 140 6.47 -14.76 -16.13
N ALA A 141 7.65 -14.66 -16.75
CA ALA A 141 7.90 -15.26 -18.05
C ALA A 141 7.83 -16.80 -17.92
N LYS A 142 6.61 -17.35 -18.00
CA LYS A 142 6.28 -18.78 -18.19
C LYS A 142 7.23 -19.77 -17.49
N LYS A 143 6.92 -20.25 -16.26
CA LYS A 143 7.16 -21.68 -15.85
C LYS A 143 6.92 -22.10 -14.39
N ARG A 144 6.60 -21.22 -13.44
CA ARG A 144 6.14 -21.65 -12.10
C ARG A 144 4.83 -20.95 -11.79
N GLY A 145 3.89 -21.70 -11.21
CA GLY A 145 2.54 -21.22 -10.88
C GLY A 145 2.60 -19.84 -10.24
N GLU A 146 1.70 -18.97 -10.66
CA GLU A 146 1.56 -17.63 -10.10
C GLU A 146 1.33 -17.77 -8.59
N GLN A 147 2.26 -17.24 -7.80
CA GLN A 147 2.14 -17.19 -6.34
C GLN A 147 2.04 -15.73 -5.93
N ASP A 148 0.99 -15.41 -5.18
CA ASP A 148 0.80 -14.13 -4.50
C ASP A 148 2.01 -13.89 -3.61
N LYS A 149 2.77 -12.83 -3.90
CA LYS A 149 3.78 -12.33 -2.99
C LYS A 149 3.13 -11.29 -2.10
N VAL A 150 3.52 -11.26 -0.83
CA VAL A 150 2.97 -10.30 0.12
C VAL A 150 4.10 -9.73 0.96
N VAL A 151 3.98 -8.44 1.28
CA VAL A 151 4.71 -7.79 2.36
C VAL A 151 3.69 -7.15 3.30
N SER A 152 3.89 -7.27 4.61
CA SER A 152 2.97 -6.72 5.60
C SER A 152 3.69 -5.97 6.71
N TYR A 153 2.99 -4.96 7.21
CA TYR A 153 3.48 -3.97 8.17
C TYR A 153 2.41 -3.69 9.21
N LEU A 154 2.85 -3.32 10.41
CA LEU A 154 2.02 -2.75 11.46
C LEU A 154 2.18 -1.23 11.44
N MET A 155 1.08 -0.52 11.21
CA MET A 155 0.97 0.92 11.31
C MET A 155 0.59 1.30 12.75
N HIS A 156 1.53 1.92 13.44
CA HIS A 156 1.36 2.44 14.80
C HIS A 156 0.46 3.69 14.82
N GLU A 157 -0.03 4.07 16.00
CA GLU A 157 -0.92 5.23 16.17
C GLU A 157 -0.26 6.55 15.77
N ASP A 158 1.07 6.65 15.88
CA ASP A 158 1.84 7.81 15.43
C ASP A 158 2.08 7.83 13.91
N GLY A 159 1.64 6.78 13.20
CA GLY A 159 1.79 6.59 11.76
C GLY A 159 3.09 5.92 11.34
N ALA A 160 3.95 5.47 12.27
CA ALA A 160 5.13 4.68 11.95
C ALA A 160 4.74 3.29 11.46
N TRP A 161 5.45 2.77 10.46
CA TRP A 161 5.26 1.43 9.92
C TRP A 161 6.39 0.53 10.39
N GLN A 162 6.02 -0.60 10.97
CA GLN A 162 6.93 -1.63 11.42
C GLN A 162 6.78 -2.88 10.54
N PRO A 163 7.87 -3.45 10.00
CA PRO A 163 7.80 -4.67 9.22
C PRO A 163 7.29 -5.86 10.04
N VAL A 164 6.43 -6.70 9.45
CA VAL A 164 5.83 -7.88 10.11
C VAL A 164 6.16 -9.16 9.37
N TYR A 165 5.92 -9.21 8.05
CA TYR A 165 6.11 -10.43 7.26
C TYR A 165 6.36 -10.11 5.80
N SER A 166 7.07 -11.00 5.14
CA SER A 166 7.13 -11.07 3.68
C SER A 166 7.08 -12.50 3.19
N TYR A 167 6.81 -12.65 1.89
CA TYR A 167 6.81 -13.95 1.23
C TYR A 167 8.12 -14.74 1.43
N GLU A 168 9.26 -14.04 1.52
CA GLU A 168 10.58 -14.65 1.76
C GLU A 168 10.85 -14.95 3.24
N GLY A 169 10.08 -14.40 4.18
CA GLY A 169 10.20 -14.69 5.60
C GLY A 169 9.75 -13.56 6.52
N ILE A 170 9.95 -13.75 7.82
CA ILE A 170 9.53 -12.79 8.87
C ILE A 170 10.62 -11.83 9.32
N ALA A 171 11.87 -12.02 8.88
CA ALA A 171 12.95 -11.14 9.31
C ALA A 171 12.80 -9.74 8.67
N PRO A 172 12.91 -8.64 9.44
CA PRO A 172 12.67 -7.27 8.93
C PRO A 172 13.45 -6.95 7.66
N VAL A 173 14.70 -7.43 7.54
CA VAL A 173 15.55 -7.24 6.36
C VAL A 173 14.90 -7.78 5.07
N PHE A 174 14.20 -8.91 5.12
CA PHE A 174 13.52 -9.48 3.96
C PHE A 174 12.29 -8.65 3.60
N VAL A 175 11.55 -8.19 4.60
CA VAL A 175 10.34 -7.38 4.41
C VAL A 175 10.67 -6.02 3.81
N ASP A 176 11.70 -5.36 4.35
CA ASP A 176 12.16 -4.07 3.85
C ASP A 176 12.78 -4.18 2.46
N SER A 177 13.62 -5.20 2.20
CA SER A 177 14.22 -5.39 0.88
C SER A 177 13.17 -5.69 -0.20
N GLN A 178 12.22 -6.59 0.07
CA GLN A 178 11.14 -6.87 -0.87
C GLN A 178 10.19 -5.69 -1.02
N GLY A 179 9.89 -4.99 0.08
CA GLY A 179 9.07 -3.79 0.07
C GLY A 179 9.69 -2.65 -0.74
N ALA A 180 11.00 -2.44 -0.63
CA ALA A 180 11.74 -1.44 -1.40
C ALA A 180 11.73 -1.77 -2.91
N GLU A 181 11.96 -3.03 -3.27
CA GLU A 181 11.89 -3.46 -4.67
C GLU A 181 10.48 -3.26 -5.24
N LEU A 182 9.44 -3.65 -4.49
CA LEU A 182 8.06 -3.42 -4.91
C LEU A 182 7.73 -1.93 -5.05
N ALA A 183 8.15 -1.10 -4.08
CA ALA A 183 7.96 0.35 -4.15
C ALA A 183 8.62 0.94 -5.39
N LYS A 184 9.85 0.51 -5.70
CA LYS A 184 10.58 0.92 -6.89
C LYS A 184 9.80 0.58 -8.16
N GLN A 185 9.27 -0.64 -8.26
CA GLN A 185 8.48 -1.05 -9.42
C GLN A 185 7.17 -0.26 -9.54
N MET A 186 6.46 -0.01 -8.43
CA MET A 186 5.26 0.83 -8.42
C MET A 186 5.54 2.25 -8.95
N LEU A 187 6.68 2.83 -8.56
CA LEU A 187 7.11 4.17 -8.97
C LEU A 187 7.54 4.21 -10.45
N LEU A 188 8.37 3.26 -10.89
CA LEU A 188 8.87 3.20 -12.27
C LEU A 188 7.77 2.90 -13.29
N GLU A 189 6.84 2.01 -12.93
CA GLU A 189 5.71 1.69 -13.81
C GLU A 189 4.61 2.75 -13.76
N THR A 190 4.72 3.77 -12.90
CA THR A 190 3.74 4.84 -12.72
C THR A 190 2.33 4.29 -12.58
N ILE A 191 2.14 3.29 -11.69
CA ILE A 191 0.90 2.48 -11.67
C ILE A 191 -0.39 3.28 -11.39
N TRP A 192 -0.28 4.54 -10.96
CA TRP A 192 -1.38 5.48 -10.82
C TRP A 192 -1.85 6.08 -12.14
N ASP A 193 -1.03 6.05 -13.21
CA ASP A 193 -1.40 6.54 -14.53
C ASP A 193 -2.26 5.52 -15.29
N THR A 194 -3.55 5.53 -14.98
CA THR A 194 -4.55 4.69 -15.67
C THR A 194 -4.95 5.25 -17.04
N THR A 195 -4.52 6.46 -17.41
CA THR A 195 -5.02 7.15 -18.62
C THR A 195 -4.52 6.51 -19.91
N ASN A 196 -3.37 5.86 -19.88
CA ASN A 196 -2.80 5.12 -21.00
C ASN A 196 -3.39 3.71 -21.20
N GLY A 197 -4.50 3.38 -20.52
CA GLY A 197 -5.22 2.11 -20.69
C GLY A 197 -4.46 0.87 -20.20
N ARG A 198 -3.40 1.06 -19.41
CA ARG A 198 -2.52 -0.04 -18.97
C ARG A 198 -3.05 -0.80 -17.76
N GLY A 199 -3.97 -0.22 -17.00
CA GLY A 199 -4.57 -0.89 -15.85
C GLY A 199 -5.87 -0.29 -15.36
N THR A 200 -6.52 -1.01 -14.45
CA THR A 200 -7.76 -0.63 -13.76
C THR A 200 -7.49 -0.60 -12.27
N ILE A 201 -8.10 0.36 -11.58
CA ILE A 201 -8.06 0.46 -10.12
C ILE A 201 -9.48 0.31 -9.59
N THR A 202 -9.65 -0.57 -8.59
CA THR A 202 -10.90 -0.76 -7.87
C THR A 202 -10.68 -0.53 -6.39
N VAL A 203 -11.62 0.15 -5.74
CA VAL A 203 -11.60 0.41 -4.29
C VAL A 203 -12.75 -0.32 -3.63
N SER A 204 -12.51 -0.86 -2.44
CA SER A 204 -13.58 -1.17 -1.51
C SER A 204 -13.25 -0.66 -0.12
N HIS A 205 -14.25 -0.07 0.52
CA HIS A 205 -14.24 0.22 1.94
C HIS A 205 -15.21 -0.77 2.57
N GLY A 206 -14.71 -1.74 3.32
CA GLY A 206 -15.59 -2.72 3.95
C GLY A 206 -16.20 -2.19 5.24
N ASP A 207 -17.38 -2.68 5.52
CA ASP A 207 -18.07 -2.61 6.80
C ASP A 207 -17.49 -3.64 7.81
N ALA A 208 -17.78 -3.44 9.09
CA ALA A 208 -17.18 -4.19 10.20
C ALA A 208 -17.39 -5.72 10.10
N ALA A 209 -18.46 -6.18 9.45
CA ALA A 209 -18.73 -7.62 9.26
C ALA A 209 -17.83 -8.26 8.19
N ALA A 210 -17.61 -7.58 7.06
CA ALA A 210 -16.64 -8.01 6.05
C ALA A 210 -15.20 -8.00 6.62
N GLN A 211 -14.95 -7.09 7.56
CA GLN A 211 -13.67 -6.92 8.24
C GLN A 211 -13.27 -8.12 9.10
N GLU A 212 -14.17 -8.69 9.91
CA GLU A 212 -13.83 -9.82 10.79
C GLU A 212 -13.46 -11.07 9.97
N LYS A 213 -14.21 -11.32 8.89
CA LYS A 213 -13.92 -12.41 7.95
C LYS A 213 -12.56 -12.23 7.28
N ALA A 214 -12.22 -11.01 6.86
CA ALA A 214 -10.97 -10.71 6.20
C ALA A 214 -9.76 -10.80 7.15
N VAL A 215 -9.87 -10.31 8.39
CA VAL A 215 -8.81 -10.45 9.42
C VAL A 215 -8.57 -11.92 9.74
N ARG A 216 -9.62 -12.74 9.87
CA ARG A 216 -9.48 -14.18 10.07
C ARG A 216 -8.79 -14.86 8.90
N ALA A 217 -9.17 -14.52 7.67
CA ALA A 217 -8.54 -15.07 6.46
C ALA A 217 -7.06 -14.67 6.36
N PHE A 218 -6.73 -13.40 6.61
CA PHE A 218 -5.36 -12.89 6.59
C PHE A 218 -4.50 -13.53 7.69
N THR A 219 -5.03 -13.61 8.92
CA THR A 219 -4.34 -14.28 10.04
C THR A 219 -4.10 -15.74 9.70
N HIS A 220 -5.10 -16.43 9.13
CA HIS A 220 -4.95 -17.82 8.71
C HIS A 220 -3.87 -17.95 7.64
N GLN A 221 -3.84 -17.08 6.64
CA GLN A 221 -2.82 -17.06 5.58
C GLN A 221 -1.42 -16.89 6.16
N MET A 222 -1.23 -15.93 7.06
CA MET A 222 0.04 -15.67 7.76
C MET A 222 0.49 -16.86 8.62
N THR A 223 -0.45 -17.57 9.26
CA THR A 223 -0.13 -18.76 10.07
C THR A 223 0.02 -20.05 9.27
N SER A 224 -0.60 -20.15 8.08
CA SER A 224 -0.55 -21.32 7.22
C SER A 224 0.68 -21.36 6.31
N CYS A 225 1.36 -20.23 6.14
CA CYS A 225 2.71 -20.17 5.57
C CYS A 225 3.73 -20.67 6.61
N GLU A 226 3.57 -21.90 7.07
CA GLU A 226 4.62 -22.62 7.80
C GLU A 226 5.70 -22.98 6.78
N CYS A 227 6.67 -22.08 6.63
CA CYS A 227 7.93 -22.39 5.98
C CYS A 227 8.59 -23.51 6.79
N SER A 228 8.66 -24.71 6.22
CA SER A 228 9.23 -25.91 6.86
C SER A 228 10.72 -25.76 7.24
N GLU A 229 11.36 -24.66 6.83
CA GLU A 229 12.76 -24.36 7.12
C GLU A 229 12.95 -23.33 8.27
N CYS A 230 11.87 -22.81 8.87
CA CYS A 230 11.95 -21.73 9.87
C CYS A 230 11.78 -22.16 11.34
N GLU A 231 11.88 -23.45 11.67
CA GLU A 231 11.65 -23.96 13.04
C GLU A 231 12.64 -23.41 14.10
N GLY A 232 13.78 -22.86 13.68
CA GLY A 232 14.80 -22.31 14.60
C GLY A 232 14.54 -20.90 15.14
N THR A 233 13.66 -20.11 14.52
CA THR A 233 13.46 -18.67 14.86
C THR A 233 12.19 -18.39 15.66
N ARG A 234 11.45 -19.44 16.04
CA ARG A 234 10.14 -19.34 16.72
C ARG A 234 10.21 -18.69 18.12
N ALA A 235 11.38 -18.68 18.76
CA ALA A 235 11.54 -18.28 20.16
C ALA A 235 11.55 -16.75 20.41
N THR A 236 11.85 -15.92 19.41
CA THR A 236 11.96 -14.45 19.61
C THR A 236 10.73 -13.65 19.18
N TYR A 237 9.79 -14.25 18.44
CA TYR A 237 8.62 -13.55 17.89
C TYR A 237 7.27 -13.93 18.52
N GLY A 238 7.29 -14.60 19.68
CA GLY A 238 6.09 -14.83 20.50
C GLY A 238 5.34 -13.53 20.84
N GLY A 239 6.01 -12.38 20.80
CA GLY A 239 5.40 -11.06 20.98
C GLY A 239 4.51 -10.58 19.83
N VAL A 240 4.78 -10.97 18.57
CA VAL A 240 3.96 -10.53 17.41
C VAL A 240 2.68 -11.35 17.31
N SER A 241 2.74 -12.65 17.60
CA SER A 241 1.54 -13.50 17.72
C SER A 241 0.64 -13.04 18.87
N LYS A 242 1.24 -12.60 19.99
CA LYS A 242 0.51 -12.03 21.12
C LYS A 242 -0.05 -10.65 20.77
N SER A 243 0.73 -9.75 20.17
CA SER A 243 0.29 -8.45 19.67
C SER A 243 -0.86 -8.55 18.66
N LEU A 244 -0.81 -9.45 17.68
CA LEU A 244 -1.92 -9.67 16.73
C LEU A 244 -3.18 -10.22 17.42
N ARG A 245 -3.02 -11.07 18.45
CA ARG A 245 -4.13 -11.56 19.29
C ARG A 245 -4.66 -10.48 20.24
N ASP A 246 -3.81 -9.59 20.73
CA ASP A 246 -4.15 -8.51 21.66
C ASP A 246 -4.82 -7.34 20.89
N THR A 247 -4.33 -6.99 19.69
CA THR A 247 -5.01 -6.08 18.76
C THR A 247 -6.38 -6.62 18.33
N ARG A 248 -6.53 -7.95 18.23
CA ARG A 248 -7.84 -8.60 18.02
C ARG A 248 -8.78 -8.43 19.21
N LEU A 249 -8.29 -8.35 20.45
CA LEU A 249 -9.11 -8.12 21.64
C LEU A 249 -9.49 -6.64 21.80
N ASP A 250 -8.58 -5.71 21.53
CA ASP A 250 -8.88 -4.27 21.60
C ASP A 250 -9.79 -3.79 20.46
N ALA A 251 -9.69 -4.38 19.27
CA ALA A 251 -10.57 -4.06 18.15
C ALA A 251 -12.02 -4.55 18.34
N ILE A 252 -12.24 -5.60 19.14
CA ILE A 252 -13.57 -6.19 19.41
C ILE A 252 -14.18 -5.63 20.72
N GLY A 253 -13.35 -5.22 21.69
CA GLY A 253 -13.79 -4.92 23.06
C GLY A 253 -14.27 -3.49 23.36
N ARG A 254 -14.34 -2.57 22.39
CA ARG A 254 -14.78 -1.18 22.63
C ARG A 254 -15.92 -0.71 21.71
N THR A 255 -16.97 -1.52 21.60
CA THR A 255 -18.32 -0.97 21.41
C THR A 255 -18.98 -0.92 22.78
N HIS A 256 -18.64 0.11 23.56
CA HIS A 256 -19.45 0.46 24.71
C HIS A 256 -20.73 1.08 24.15
N VAL A 257 -21.78 0.27 24.06
CA VAL A 257 -23.14 0.75 23.90
C VAL A 257 -23.53 1.29 25.28
N PRO A 258 -23.78 2.59 25.46
CA PRO A 258 -24.43 3.05 26.68
C PRO A 258 -25.84 2.45 26.66
N GLY A 259 -26.06 1.46 27.54
CA GLY A 259 -27.35 0.83 27.72
C GLY A 259 -28.32 1.81 28.36
N ASP A 260 -29.51 1.85 27.78
CA ASP A 260 -30.69 2.52 28.31
C ASP A 260 -30.91 2.17 29.79
N GLU A 261 -31.06 3.19 30.63
CA GLU A 261 -31.50 3.04 32.00
C GLU A 261 -32.97 2.58 31.97
N GLU A 262 -33.20 1.28 32.21
CA GLU A 262 -34.53 0.75 32.47
C GLU A 262 -35.03 1.28 33.82
N GLU A 263 -36.07 2.11 33.74
CA GLU A 263 -36.88 2.65 34.81
C GLU A 263 -37.55 1.49 35.59
N GLN A 264 -37.09 1.24 36.82
CA GLN A 264 -37.75 0.33 37.76
C GLN A 264 -39.03 0.99 38.28
N VAL A 265 -40.17 0.46 37.84
CA VAL A 265 -41.49 0.73 38.42
C VAL A 265 -41.70 -0.24 39.58
N ASP A 266 -41.62 0.28 40.81
CA ASP A 266 -42.04 -0.43 42.02
C ASP A 266 -43.57 -0.41 42.13
N THR A 267 -44.19 -1.58 41.99
CA THR A 267 -45.55 -1.84 42.48
C THR A 267 -45.45 -2.70 43.73
N GLU A 268 -45.62 -2.07 44.89
CA GLU A 268 -45.93 -2.76 46.15
C GLU A 268 -47.42 -3.12 46.17
N ASP A 269 -47.69 -4.41 46.08
CA ASP A 269 -48.91 -5.03 46.62
C ASP A 269 -48.61 -5.41 48.07
N ASP A 270 -49.46 -4.99 49.01
CA ASP A 270 -49.82 -5.84 50.16
C ASP A 270 -51.13 -5.35 50.82
N GLU A 271 -52.15 -6.20 50.73
CA GLU A 271 -53.32 -6.21 51.62
C GLU A 271 -52.93 -6.88 52.96
N ALA A 272 -53.15 -6.20 54.09
CA ALA A 272 -53.69 -6.73 55.36
C ALA A 272 -53.82 -5.62 56.42
#